data_AF-G9QNL9-F1
#
_entry.id   AF-G9QNL9-F1
#
_cell.length_a   1.000
_cell.length_b   1.000
_cell.length_c   1.000
_cell.angle_alpha   90.00
_cell.angle_beta   90.00
_cell.angle_gamma   90.00
#
_symmetry.space_group_name_H-M   'P 1'
#
loop_
_entity.id
_entity.type
_entity.pdbx_description
1 polymer ?
#
loop_
_entity_poly.entity_id
_entity_poly.type
_entity_poly.pdbx_seq_one_letter_code
_entity_poly.pdbx_strand_id
1 'polypeptide(L)'
;MNIQQHLTTNSLTWKEIELDLFRALQNAFTELFTALLEDIDRQLAETRDKRRYHLKDKRRTTIQTLFGEVTFERNYYLDREQNRYTFLLD
;
A
#
# COMPACT_ATOMS: atom_id res chain seq x y z
N MET A 1 -4.01 19.13 -5.40
CA MET A 1 -5.30 19.33 -6.12
C MET A 1 -6.06 20.44 -5.40
N ASN A 2 -6.41 21.53 -6.08
CA ASN A 2 -6.93 22.75 -5.45
C ASN A 2 -8.47 22.73 -5.49
N ILE A 3 -9.11 22.41 -4.36
CA ILE A 3 -10.55 22.10 -4.24
C ILE A 3 -11.44 23.32 -4.54
N GLN A 4 -10.88 24.53 -4.49
CA GLN A 4 -11.65 25.77 -4.57
C GLN A 4 -12.16 26.14 -5.98
N GLN A 5 -11.65 25.54 -7.05
CA GLN A 5 -11.94 26.01 -8.42
C GLN A 5 -13.20 25.42 -9.06
N HIS A 6 -13.88 24.46 -8.43
CA HIS A 6 -15.06 23.78 -9.02
C HIS A 6 -16.44 24.25 -8.52
N LEU A 7 -16.51 25.31 -7.70
CA LEU A 7 -17.77 25.74 -7.08
C LEU A 7 -18.54 26.82 -7.86
N THR A 8 -18.28 27.00 -9.15
CA THR A 8 -19.00 27.97 -10.00
C THR A 8 -19.78 27.28 -11.12
N THR A 9 -21.10 27.24 -10.92
CA THR A 9 -22.14 27.33 -11.97
C THR A 9 -22.46 26.07 -12.79
N ASN A 10 -22.89 25.00 -12.11
CA ASN A 10 -24.07 24.18 -12.45
C ASN A 10 -24.26 23.22 -11.27
N SER A 11 -25.48 23.07 -10.76
CA SER A 11 -25.78 22.49 -9.44
C SER A 11 -25.05 21.16 -9.14
N LEU A 12 -23.91 21.21 -8.45
CA LEU A 12 -23.28 20.02 -7.88
C LEU A 12 -24.22 19.48 -6.82
N THR A 13 -24.74 18.27 -7.03
CA THR A 13 -25.61 17.59 -6.09
C THR A 13 -24.81 17.13 -4.88
N TRP A 14 -25.46 17.00 -3.72
CA TRP A 14 -24.83 16.44 -2.51
C TRP A 14 -24.15 15.09 -2.77
N LYS A 15 -24.74 14.28 -3.66
CA LYS A 15 -24.22 12.98 -4.08
C LYS A 15 -22.91 13.09 -4.87
N GLU A 16 -22.76 14.10 -5.71
CA GLU A 16 -21.52 14.33 -6.47
C GLU A 16 -20.39 14.78 -5.53
N ILE A 17 -20.70 15.67 -4.58
CA ILE A 17 -19.75 16.08 -3.54
C ILE A 17 -19.29 14.88 -2.71
N GLU A 18 -20.23 14.03 -2.26
CA GLU A 18 -19.93 12.83 -1.49
C GLU A 18 -19.06 11.84 -2.29
N LEU A 19 -19.38 11.61 -3.56
CA LEU A 19 -18.61 10.71 -4.42
C LEU A 19 -17.18 11.21 -4.65
N ASP A 20 -17.00 12.51 -4.84
CA ASP A 20 -15.68 13.11 -5.03
C ASP A 20 -14.84 13.07 -3.74
N LEU A 21 -15.47 13.30 -2.59
CA LEU A 21 -14.82 13.11 -1.28
C LEU A 21 -14.42 11.65 -1.06
N PHE A 22 -15.29 10.69 -1.40
CA PHE A 22 -14.99 9.27 -1.28
C PHE A 22 -13.79 8.87 -2.13
N ARG A 23 -13.72 9.33 -3.38
CA ARG A 23 -12.57 9.11 -4.27
C ARG A 23 -11.29 9.73 -3.72
N ALA A 24 -11.37 10.93 -3.17
CA ALA A 24 -10.23 11.59 -2.54
C ALA A 24 -9.72 10.80 -1.32
N LEU A 25 -10.63 10.28 -0.49
CA LEU A 25 -10.28 9.43 0.66
C LEU A 25 -9.65 8.12 0.21
N GLN A 26 -10.20 7.46 -0.81
CA GLN A 26 -9.64 6.25 -1.38
C GLN A 26 -8.21 6.47 -1.89
N ASN A 27 -7.95 7.55 -2.63
CA ASN A 27 -6.61 7.86 -3.11
C ASN A 27 -5.63 8.12 -1.96
N ALA A 28 -6.03 8.96 -0.99
CA ALA A 28 -5.18 9.27 0.17
C ALA A 28 -4.88 8.03 1.02
N PHE A 29 -5.87 7.14 1.20
CA PHE A 29 -5.69 5.88 1.91
C PHE A 29 -4.71 4.96 1.18
N THR A 30 -4.90 4.75 -0.12
CA THR A 30 -4.03 3.87 -0.91
C THR A 30 -2.58 4.35 -0.89
N GLU A 31 -2.35 5.66 -1.08
CA GLU A 31 -1.00 6.23 -1.03
C GLU A 31 -0.33 6.04 0.34
N LEU A 32 -1.05 6.40 1.43
CA LEU A 32 -0.54 6.26 2.79
C LEU A 32 -0.26 4.80 3.15
N PHE A 33 -1.18 3.89 2.78
CA PHE A 33 -1.06 2.50 3.18
C PHE A 33 0.02 1.77 2.39
N THR A 34 0.19 2.07 1.09
CA THR A 34 1.35 1.60 0.31
C THR A 34 2.65 2.03 0.99
N ALA A 35 2.79 3.32 1.31
CA ALA A 35 4.01 3.83 1.95
C ALA A 35 4.31 3.18 3.30
N LEU A 36 3.27 2.95 4.12
CA LEU A 36 3.39 2.28 5.41
C LEU A 36 3.86 0.82 5.25
N LEU A 37 3.26 0.07 4.31
CA LEU A 37 3.63 -1.32 4.07
C LEU A 37 5.08 -1.46 3.58
N GLU A 38 5.52 -0.56 2.69
CA GLU A 38 6.90 -0.55 2.22
C GLU A 38 7.90 -0.13 3.30
N ASP A 39 7.51 0.76 4.22
CA ASP A 39 8.32 1.10 5.39
C ASP A 39 8.46 -0.08 6.35
N ILE A 40 7.36 -0.80 6.64
CA ILE A 40 7.40 -2.01 7.46
C ILE A 40 8.28 -3.08 6.80
N ASP A 41 8.15 -3.31 5.48
CA ASP A 41 9.01 -4.24 4.74
C ASP A 41 10.50 -3.87 4.84
N ARG A 42 10.83 -2.58 4.76
CA ARG A 42 12.20 -2.09 4.96
C ARG A 42 12.70 -2.37 6.37
N GLN A 43 11.91 -2.06 7.40
CA GLN A 43 12.28 -2.31 8.79
C GLN A 43 12.47 -3.81 9.07
N LEU A 44 11.61 -4.67 8.52
CA LEU A 44 11.78 -6.12 8.56
C LEU A 44 13.06 -6.56 7.87
N ALA A 45 13.38 -5.98 6.71
CA ALA A 45 14.63 -6.30 6.02
C ALA A 45 15.87 -5.91 6.82
N GLU A 46 15.86 -4.78 7.52
CA GLU A 46 16.97 -4.32 8.36
C GLU A 46 17.14 -5.19 9.61
N THR A 47 16.04 -5.56 10.25
CA THR A 47 16.01 -6.24 11.56
C THR A 47 15.98 -7.77 11.48
N ARG A 48 15.73 -8.36 10.30
CA ARG A 48 15.67 -9.83 10.13
C ARG A 48 16.94 -10.52 10.60
N ASP A 49 16.79 -11.77 11.05
CA ASP A 49 17.92 -12.68 11.17
C ASP A 49 18.48 -13.00 9.77
N LYS A 50 19.59 -12.34 9.40
CA LYS A 50 20.24 -12.49 8.09
C LYS A 50 20.88 -13.87 7.89
N ARG A 51 21.10 -14.64 8.96
CA ARG A 51 21.61 -16.02 8.85
C ARG A 51 20.51 -16.94 8.35
N ARG A 52 19.30 -16.77 8.87
CA ARG A 52 18.10 -17.53 8.51
C ARG A 52 17.45 -17.03 7.21
N TYR A 53 17.12 -15.74 7.14
CA TYR A 53 16.37 -15.14 6.03
C TYR A 53 17.28 -14.46 5.02
N HIS A 54 17.56 -15.17 3.93
CA HIS A 54 18.38 -14.65 2.85
C HIS A 54 17.53 -13.98 1.79
N LEU A 55 17.76 -12.68 1.57
CA LEU A 55 17.06 -11.89 0.56
C LEU A 55 17.36 -12.46 -0.83
N LYS A 56 16.31 -12.70 -1.61
CA LYS A 56 16.42 -13.23 -2.97
C LYS A 56 15.99 -12.24 -4.01
N ASP A 57 14.91 -11.52 -3.73
CA ASP A 57 14.27 -10.64 -4.70
C ASP A 57 13.34 -9.66 -4.00
N LYS A 58 12.79 -8.72 -4.75
CA LYS A 58 11.66 -7.88 -4.33
C LYS A 58 10.50 -8.11 -5.27
N ARG A 59 9.30 -8.34 -4.74
CA ARG A 59 8.13 -8.73 -5.53
C ARG A 59 6.96 -7.79 -5.29
N ARG A 60 6.29 -7.44 -6.38
CA ARG A 60 5.06 -6.65 -6.37
C ARG A 60 3.86 -7.53 -6.01
N THR A 61 2.95 -6.99 -5.21
CA THR A 61 1.70 -7.64 -4.83
C THR A 61 0.58 -6.60 -4.72
N THR A 62 -0.67 -7.07 -4.79
CA THR A 62 -1.87 -6.25 -4.68
C THR A 62 -2.81 -6.92 -3.68
N ILE A 63 -3.28 -6.15 -2.69
CA ILE A 63 -4.26 -6.59 -1.70
C ILE A 63 -5.56 -5.80 -1.85
N GLN A 64 -6.69 -6.43 -1.54
CA GLN A 64 -7.97 -5.74 -1.46
C GLN A 64 -8.18 -5.17 -0.06
N THR A 65 -8.62 -3.92 -0.01
CA THR A 65 -8.99 -3.22 1.23
C THR A 65 -10.39 -2.63 1.09
N LEU A 66 -10.95 -2.14 2.20
CA LEU A 66 -12.23 -1.43 2.21
C LEU A 66 -12.23 -0.17 1.34
N PHE A 67 -11.05 0.43 1.14
CA PHE A 67 -10.87 1.64 0.33
C PHE A 67 -10.34 1.32 -1.07
N GLY A 68 -10.38 0.05 -1.50
CA GLY A 68 -9.92 -0.37 -2.83
C GLY A 68 -8.61 -1.13 -2.81
N GLU A 69 -8.02 -1.30 -3.99
CA GLU A 69 -6.80 -2.08 -4.16
C GLU A 69 -5.56 -1.28 -3.76
N VAL A 70 -4.67 -1.93 -3.02
CA VAL A 70 -3.38 -1.37 -2.60
C VAL A 70 -2.29 -2.24 -3.17
N THR A 71 -1.43 -1.64 -4.00
CA THR A 71 -0.30 -2.32 -4.65
C THR A 71 1.01 -1.80 -4.08
N PHE A 72 1.91 -2.70 -3.71
CA PHE A 72 3.20 -2.38 -3.10
C PHE A 72 4.23 -3.46 -3.42
N GLU A 73 5.50 -3.18 -3.14
CA GLU A 73 6.59 -4.15 -3.26
C GLU A 73 7.09 -4.62 -1.90
N ARG A 74 7.36 -5.92 -1.78
CA ARG A 74 7.89 -6.54 -0.56
C ARG A 74 9.05 -7.48 -0.83
N ASN A 75 9.90 -7.67 0.16
CA ASN A 75 11.08 -8.51 0.05
C ASN A 75 10.72 -10.01 0.11
N TYR A 76 11.33 -10.77 -0.80
CA TYR A 76 11.18 -12.21 -0.91
C TYR A 76 12.44 -12.92 -0.41
N TYR A 77 12.26 -13.86 0.51
CA TYR A 77 13.34 -14.51 1.24
C TYR A 77 13.35 -16.01 1.02
N LEU A 78 14.53 -16.60 1.08
CA LEU A 78 14.70 -18.01 1.41
C LEU A 78 14.88 -18.14 2.94
N ASP A 79 13.96 -18.81 3.61
CA ASP A 79 14.12 -19.28 4.98
C ASP A 79 14.97 -20.56 4.95
N ARG A 80 16.22 -20.44 5.40
CA ARG A 80 17.20 -21.53 5.37
C ARG A 80 16.95 -22.60 6.42
N GLU A 81 16.20 -22.31 7.48
CA GLU A 81 15.87 -23.31 8.51
C GLU A 81 14.75 -24.23 8.04
N GLN A 82 13.73 -23.66 7.40
CA GLN A 82 12.57 -24.39 6.92
C GLN A 82 12.69 -24.79 5.44
N ASN A 83 13.80 -24.40 4.80
CA ASN A 83 14.09 -24.60 3.38
C ASN A 83 12.91 -24.23 2.46
N ARG A 84 12.27 -23.09 2.75
CA ARG A 84 11.12 -22.59 1.98
C ARG A 84 11.27 -21.12 1.68
N TYR A 85 10.60 -20.68 0.62
CA TYR A 85 10.54 -19.27 0.31
C TYR A 85 9.38 -18.60 1.03
N THR A 86 9.58 -17.36 1.47
CA THR A 86 8.62 -16.64 2.31
C THR A 86 8.75 -15.12 2.15
N PHE A 87 7.73 -14.41 2.63
CA PHE A 87 7.71 -12.96 2.79
C PHE A 87 7.57 -12.68 4.29
N LEU A 88 8.35 -11.76 4.84
CA LEU A 88 8.27 -11.44 6.26
C LEU A 88 7.13 -10.46 6.58
N LEU A 89 6.60 -9.77 5.57
CA LEU A 89 5.49 -8.83 5.70
C LEU A 89 4.11 -9.52 5.66
N ASP A 90 4.04 -10.79 5.26
CA ASP A 90 2.78 -11.55 5.06
C ASP A 90 2.31 -12.28 6.31
#